data_AF-K1SNX9-F1
#
_entry.id   AF-K1SNX9-F1
#
_cell.length_a   1.000
_cell.length_b   1.000
_cell.length_c   1.000
_cell.angle_alpha   90.00
_cell.angle_beta   90.00
_cell.angle_gamma   90.00
#
_symmetry.space_group_name_H-M   'P 1'
#
loop_
_entity.id
_entity.type
_entity.pdbx_description
1 polymer ?
#
loop_
_entity_poly.entity_id
_entity_poly.type
_entity_poly.pdbx_seq_one_letter_code
_entity_poly.pdbx_strand_id
1 'polypeptide(L)'
;KTYTIEPEYSLNTKKEHTLSEDNSKVSYTVTVNAPNGTHNQTVTITDRLAAENTASGSYDTSSIKIDGKPLSEYTDAAIIYNADGKGFTITGLPPLGYNQSYELTYDVTVGAVTGADGSGTLVNTAKSTTNTLQSNEAKDTVTVKESSITKAGTYDAATHRINWVITVKNPGGDLAGYTVTDTQVTQLDIVGDVTLKRADETVVTTIIGNDFLTNG
;
A
#
# COMPACT_ATOMS: atom_id res chain seq x y z
N LYS A 1 24.04 -37.66 31.73
CA LYS A 1 23.52 -36.28 31.75
C LYS A 1 22.72 -36.11 30.48
N THR A 2 21.40 -36.07 30.57
CA THR A 2 20.51 -35.94 29.41
C THR A 2 20.24 -34.46 29.21
N TYR A 3 20.61 -33.92 28.05
CA TYR A 3 20.27 -32.55 27.68
C TYR A 3 19.02 -32.61 26.81
N THR A 4 17.91 -32.07 27.31
CA THR A 4 16.71 -31.86 26.49
C THR A 4 16.93 -30.54 25.75
N ILE A 5 17.16 -30.61 24.44
CA ILE A 5 17.06 -29.43 23.57
C ILE A 5 15.56 -29.28 23.30
N GLU A 6 14.93 -28.28 23.90
CA GLU A 6 13.59 -27.89 23.49
C GLU A 6 13.68 -27.27 22.09
N PRO A 7 12.84 -27.67 21.12
CA PRO A 7 12.83 -27.02 19.82
C PRO A 7 12.46 -25.55 20.02
N GLU A 8 13.18 -24.65 19.38
CA GLU A 8 12.78 -23.26 19.29
C GLU A 8 11.55 -23.17 18.39
N TYR A 9 10.37 -23.08 18.99
CA TYR A 9 9.12 -22.96 18.25
C TYR A 9 9.01 -21.54 17.68
N SER A 10 8.75 -21.45 16.37
CA SER A 10 8.53 -20.18 15.69
C SER A 10 7.25 -20.25 14.86
N LEU A 11 6.59 -19.10 14.78
CA LEU A 11 5.45 -18.88 13.91
C LEU A 11 5.80 -17.70 13.01
N ASN A 12 5.69 -17.90 11.70
CA ASN A 12 6.11 -16.93 10.70
C ASN A 12 4.92 -16.52 9.85
N THR A 13 4.85 -15.24 9.50
CA THR A 13 3.83 -14.71 8.58
C THR A 13 4.54 -14.02 7.43
N LYS A 14 4.12 -14.32 6.20
CA LYS A 14 4.50 -13.61 4.97
C LYS A 14 3.23 -13.09 4.32
N LYS A 15 3.32 -11.93 3.67
CA LYS A 15 2.21 -11.32 2.95
C LYS A 15 2.68 -10.81 1.59
N GLU A 16 1.87 -11.07 0.57
CA GLU A 16 2.12 -10.70 -0.81
C GLU A 16 0.80 -10.30 -1.47
N HIS A 17 0.88 -9.58 -2.61
CA HIS A 17 -0.28 -9.16 -3.37
C HIS A 17 -0.10 -9.39 -4.87
N THR A 18 -1.23 -9.43 -5.58
CA THR A 18 -1.34 -9.24 -7.02
C THR A 18 -2.36 -8.13 -7.28
N LEU A 19 -1.99 -7.14 -8.08
CA LEU A 19 -2.89 -6.07 -8.53
C LEU A 19 -3.54 -6.46 -9.85
N SER A 20 -4.85 -6.26 -10.00
CA SER A 20 -5.55 -6.47 -11.27
C SER A 20 -5.08 -5.48 -12.34
N GLU A 21 -5.18 -5.84 -13.62
CA GLU A 21 -4.72 -5.00 -14.73
C GLU A 21 -5.40 -3.63 -14.80
N ASP A 22 -6.65 -3.55 -14.35
CA ASP A 22 -7.46 -2.33 -14.30
C ASP A 22 -7.31 -1.57 -12.96
N ASN A 23 -6.43 -2.05 -12.06
CA ASN A 23 -6.19 -1.55 -10.72
C ASN A 23 -7.44 -1.49 -9.81
N SER A 24 -8.54 -2.18 -10.15
CA SER A 24 -9.78 -2.17 -9.37
C SER A 24 -9.77 -3.16 -8.21
N LYS A 25 -8.82 -4.09 -8.16
CA LYS A 25 -8.78 -5.16 -7.17
C LYS A 25 -7.35 -5.55 -6.80
N VAL A 26 -7.12 -5.76 -5.51
CA VAL A 26 -5.89 -6.35 -4.97
C VAL A 26 -6.22 -7.73 -4.40
N SER A 27 -5.58 -8.76 -4.92
CA SER A 27 -5.64 -10.12 -4.37
C SER A 27 -4.46 -10.31 -3.44
N TYR A 28 -4.72 -10.62 -2.17
CA TYR A 28 -3.69 -10.86 -1.16
C TYR A 28 -3.52 -12.34 -0.86
N THR A 29 -2.28 -12.74 -0.61
CA THR A 29 -1.91 -14.04 -0.06
C THR A 29 -1.14 -13.83 1.23
N VAL A 30 -1.61 -14.44 2.32
CA VAL A 30 -0.94 -14.47 3.62
C VAL A 30 -0.55 -15.91 3.91
N THR A 31 0.75 -16.18 3.98
CA THR A 31 1.27 -17.49 4.34
C THR A 31 1.67 -17.50 5.80
N VAL A 32 1.08 -18.41 6.58
CA VAL A 32 1.43 -18.65 7.99
C VAL A 32 2.12 -19.99 8.08
N ASN A 33 3.36 -20.03 8.54
CA ASN A 33 4.14 -21.26 8.63
C ASN A 33 4.69 -21.45 10.05
N ALA A 34 4.66 -22.70 10.53
CA ALA A 34 5.28 -23.11 11.77
C ALA A 34 6.28 -24.24 11.49
N PRO A 35 7.58 -23.95 11.31
CA PRO A 35 8.59 -24.96 10.97
C PRO A 35 8.58 -26.14 11.94
N ASN A 36 8.46 -25.84 13.23
CA ASN A 36 8.43 -26.82 14.32
C ASN A 36 7.01 -27.15 14.80
N GLY A 37 5.98 -26.76 14.04
CA GLY A 37 4.58 -26.87 14.43
C GLY A 37 4.18 -25.91 15.57
N THR A 38 2.92 -26.01 15.97
CA THR A 38 2.24 -25.13 16.94
C THR A 38 1.92 -25.81 18.27
N HIS A 39 2.37 -27.05 18.45
CA HIS A 39 2.20 -27.82 19.69
C HIS A 39 0.74 -27.92 20.16
N ASN A 40 -0.14 -28.34 19.27
CA ASN A 40 -1.59 -28.49 19.51
C ASN A 40 -2.32 -27.19 19.86
N GLN A 41 -1.71 -26.03 19.63
CA GLN A 41 -2.37 -24.74 19.81
C GLN A 41 -3.02 -24.29 18.51
N THR A 42 -4.23 -23.79 18.61
CA THR A 42 -4.94 -23.22 17.47
C THR A 42 -4.23 -21.97 16.96
N VAL A 43 -4.35 -21.74 15.66
CA VAL A 43 -3.77 -20.58 14.99
C VAL A 43 -4.83 -19.50 14.85
N THR A 44 -4.42 -18.26 15.11
CA THR A 44 -5.18 -17.05 14.86
C THR A 44 -4.45 -16.22 13.82
N ILE A 45 -5.16 -15.68 12.83
CA ILE A 45 -4.62 -14.79 11.81
C ILE A 45 -5.38 -13.46 11.90
N THR A 46 -4.66 -12.36 12.00
CA THR A 46 -5.25 -11.00 11.97
C THR A 46 -4.74 -10.27 10.75
N ASP A 47 -5.65 -9.56 10.09
CA ASP A 47 -5.38 -8.76 8.91
C ASP A 47 -5.97 -7.34 9.07
N ARG A 48 -5.24 -6.32 8.61
CA ARG A 48 -5.67 -4.93 8.74
C ARG A 48 -5.12 -4.03 7.63
N LEU A 49 -6.04 -3.41 6.89
CA LEU A 49 -5.78 -2.24 6.06
C LEU A 49 -5.45 -1.04 6.96
N ALA A 50 -4.40 -0.29 6.60
CA ALA A 50 -4.00 0.88 7.35
C ALA A 50 -5.08 1.98 7.33
N ALA A 51 -5.12 2.77 8.40
CA ALA A 51 -6.14 3.81 8.55
C ALA A 51 -5.98 4.95 7.53
N GLU A 52 -4.73 5.30 7.20
CA GLU A 52 -4.33 6.49 6.43
C GLU A 52 -3.90 6.17 4.99
N ASN A 53 -4.51 5.14 4.39
CA ASN A 53 -4.28 4.84 2.98
C ASN A 53 -4.76 5.98 2.08
N THR A 54 -4.01 6.27 1.02
CA THR A 54 -4.43 7.26 -0.01
C THR A 54 -5.35 6.67 -1.06
N ALA A 55 -5.62 5.36 -1.01
CA ALA A 55 -6.77 4.73 -1.64
C ALA A 55 -7.65 4.03 -0.58
N SER A 56 -8.96 4.07 -0.73
CA SER A 56 -9.83 3.24 0.11
C SER A 56 -9.84 1.79 -0.38
N GLY A 57 -9.92 0.83 0.53
CA GLY A 57 -10.08 -0.59 0.20
C GLY A 57 -11.23 -1.20 0.99
N SER A 58 -11.97 -2.11 0.37
CA SER A 58 -13.00 -2.91 1.03
C SER A 58 -12.77 -4.39 0.78
N TYR A 59 -12.70 -5.19 1.84
CA TYR A 59 -12.58 -6.64 1.73
C TYR A 59 -13.79 -7.24 1.02
N ASP A 60 -13.56 -8.10 0.03
CA ASP A 60 -14.58 -9.01 -0.46
C ASP A 60 -14.65 -10.21 0.49
N THR A 61 -15.61 -10.16 1.42
CA THR A 61 -15.77 -11.20 2.44
C THR A 61 -16.07 -12.58 1.87
N SER A 62 -16.60 -12.66 0.64
CA SER A 62 -16.91 -13.93 -0.03
C SER A 62 -15.68 -14.60 -0.65
N SER A 63 -14.61 -13.84 -0.85
CA SER A 63 -13.35 -14.31 -1.43
C SER A 63 -12.42 -15.00 -0.42
N ILE A 64 -12.67 -14.83 0.88
CA ILE A 64 -11.80 -15.30 1.96
C ILE A 64 -11.75 -16.83 1.99
N LYS A 65 -10.54 -17.37 1.81
CA LYS A 65 -10.27 -18.82 1.79
C LYS A 65 -9.02 -19.15 2.56
N ILE A 66 -9.00 -20.34 3.17
CA ILE A 66 -7.81 -20.97 3.76
C ILE A 66 -7.49 -22.20 2.90
N ASP A 67 -6.26 -22.28 2.40
CA ASP A 67 -5.78 -23.38 1.52
C ASP A 67 -6.73 -23.65 0.33
N GLY A 68 -7.27 -22.57 -0.24
CA GLY A 68 -8.23 -22.63 -1.36
C GLY A 68 -9.67 -23.03 -0.97
N LYS A 69 -9.95 -23.27 0.31
CA LYS A 69 -11.24 -23.71 0.84
C LYS A 69 -11.98 -22.60 1.58
N PRO A 70 -13.32 -22.59 1.56
CA PRO A 70 -14.08 -21.66 2.39
C PRO A 70 -13.87 -21.94 3.88
N LEU A 71 -13.93 -20.89 4.70
CA LEU A 71 -13.73 -21.00 6.15
C LEU A 71 -14.70 -21.98 6.83
N SER A 72 -15.90 -22.17 6.27
CA SER A 72 -16.91 -23.11 6.77
C SER A 72 -16.48 -24.58 6.79
N GLU A 73 -15.41 -24.96 6.07
CA GLU A 73 -14.83 -26.31 6.16
C GLU A 73 -14.00 -26.53 7.44
N TYR A 74 -13.75 -25.47 8.21
CA TYR A 74 -12.99 -25.52 9.46
C TYR A 74 -13.96 -25.36 10.63
N THR A 75 -14.34 -26.47 11.27
CA THR A 75 -15.46 -26.56 12.23
C THR A 75 -15.41 -25.55 13.37
N ASP A 76 -14.22 -25.30 13.93
CA ASP A 76 -14.03 -24.40 15.07
C ASP A 76 -13.58 -22.99 14.65
N ALA A 77 -13.42 -22.75 13.34
CA ALA A 77 -12.92 -21.49 12.84
C ALA A 77 -14.02 -20.44 12.76
N ALA A 78 -13.69 -19.22 13.14
CA ALA A 78 -14.59 -18.08 13.08
C ALA A 78 -13.85 -16.86 12.55
N ILE A 79 -14.57 -15.98 11.86
CA ILE A 79 -14.06 -14.68 11.41
C ILE A 79 -14.80 -13.56 12.13
N ILE A 80 -14.04 -12.62 12.67
CA ILE A 80 -14.53 -11.43 13.36
C ILE A 80 -14.03 -10.22 12.59
N TYR A 81 -14.94 -9.41 12.08
CA TYR A 81 -14.60 -8.16 11.40
C TYR A 81 -14.46 -7.01 12.40
N ASN A 82 -13.48 -6.15 12.16
CA ASN A 82 -13.37 -4.89 12.90
C ASN A 82 -14.57 -4.00 12.59
N ALA A 83 -15.02 -3.22 13.57
CA ALA A 83 -16.16 -2.31 13.43
C ALA A 83 -15.97 -1.24 12.34
N ASP A 84 -14.71 -0.89 12.05
CA ASP A 84 -14.34 0.07 11.00
C ASP A 84 -14.31 -0.56 9.59
N GLY A 85 -14.53 -1.87 9.47
CA GLY A 85 -14.42 -2.62 8.22
C GLY A 85 -13.00 -2.71 7.64
N LYS A 86 -11.98 -2.22 8.36
CA LYS A 86 -10.58 -2.15 7.89
C LYS A 86 -9.74 -3.34 8.36
N GLY A 87 -10.35 -4.38 8.90
CA GLY A 87 -9.63 -5.62 9.18
C GLY A 87 -10.52 -6.72 9.70
N PHE A 88 -9.92 -7.88 9.90
CA PHE A 88 -10.58 -9.04 10.46
C PHE A 88 -9.59 -9.91 11.23
N THR A 89 -10.13 -10.78 12.08
CA THR A 89 -9.40 -11.83 12.78
C THR A 89 -10.07 -13.16 12.52
N ILE A 90 -9.32 -14.13 12.01
CA ILE A 90 -9.71 -15.53 11.90
C ILE A 90 -9.14 -16.26 13.11
N THR A 91 -10.00 -16.83 13.95
CA THR A 91 -9.63 -17.63 15.13
C THR A 91 -9.99 -19.09 14.92
N GLY A 92 -9.43 -19.99 15.73
CA GLY A 92 -9.89 -21.39 15.80
C GLY A 92 -9.41 -22.26 14.65
N LEU A 93 -8.41 -21.82 13.88
CA LEU A 93 -7.77 -22.69 12.90
C LEU A 93 -7.04 -23.83 13.62
N PRO A 94 -7.07 -25.06 13.10
CA PRO A 94 -6.37 -26.19 13.69
C PRO A 94 -4.88 -25.93 13.94
N PRO A 95 -4.26 -26.71 14.84
CA PRO A 95 -2.82 -26.64 15.03
C PRO A 95 -2.07 -27.08 13.77
N LEU A 96 -1.06 -26.31 13.37
CA LEU A 96 -0.08 -26.74 12.37
C LEU A 96 0.92 -27.73 12.97
N GLY A 97 1.12 -28.85 12.28
CA GLY A 97 2.21 -29.80 12.52
C GLY A 97 3.55 -29.32 11.94
N TYR A 98 4.55 -30.20 11.99
CA TYR A 98 5.90 -29.93 11.49
C TYR A 98 5.88 -29.54 10.00
N ASN A 99 6.50 -28.40 9.67
CA ASN A 99 6.56 -27.81 8.33
C ASN A 99 5.20 -27.59 7.64
N GLN A 100 4.09 -27.56 8.39
CA GLN A 100 2.79 -27.21 7.83
C GLN A 100 2.63 -25.68 7.77
N SER A 101 1.74 -25.26 6.89
CA SER A 101 1.38 -23.85 6.70
C SER A 101 -0.09 -23.71 6.38
N TYR A 102 -0.61 -22.52 6.66
CA TYR A 102 -1.85 -22.03 6.07
C TYR A 102 -1.55 -21.02 4.98
N GLU A 103 -2.33 -21.06 3.92
CA GLU A 103 -2.43 -20.03 2.90
C GLU A 103 -3.80 -19.35 2.98
N LEU A 104 -3.84 -18.14 3.54
CA LEU A 104 -5.02 -17.29 3.52
C LEU A 104 -5.02 -16.46 2.23
N THR A 105 -6.09 -16.56 1.44
CA THR A 105 -6.30 -15.74 0.24
C THR A 105 -7.58 -14.94 0.36
N TYR A 106 -7.57 -13.70 -0.13
CA TYR A 106 -8.73 -12.83 -0.18
C TYR A 106 -8.50 -11.65 -1.14
N ASP A 107 -9.58 -11.05 -1.59
CA ASP A 107 -9.60 -9.89 -2.45
C ASP A 107 -10.01 -8.63 -1.68
N VAL A 108 -9.44 -7.49 -2.09
CA VAL A 108 -9.80 -6.14 -1.67
C VAL A 108 -10.18 -5.34 -2.90
N THR A 109 -11.41 -4.84 -2.95
CA THR A 109 -11.84 -3.88 -3.98
C THR A 109 -11.22 -2.53 -3.69
N VAL A 110 -10.60 -1.94 -4.71
CA VAL A 110 -10.02 -0.61 -4.67
C VAL A 110 -11.12 0.43 -4.89
N GLY A 111 -11.20 1.40 -4.00
CA GLY A 111 -12.17 2.50 -4.07
C GLY A 111 -11.52 3.85 -4.40
N ALA A 112 -12.03 4.90 -3.77
CA ALA A 112 -11.62 6.28 -4.05
C ALA A 112 -10.14 6.52 -3.73
N VAL A 113 -9.50 7.29 -4.61
CA VAL A 113 -8.13 7.81 -4.43
C VAL A 113 -8.21 9.23 -3.87
N THR A 114 -7.45 9.49 -2.81
CA THR A 114 -7.48 10.72 -2.02
C THR A 114 -6.11 11.36 -1.82
N GLY A 115 -5.04 10.77 -2.37
CA GLY A 115 -3.71 11.38 -2.35
C GLY A 115 -3.73 12.76 -3.01
N ALA A 116 -3.12 13.74 -2.35
CA ALA A 116 -3.13 15.14 -2.82
C ALA A 116 -2.43 15.31 -4.18
N ASP A 117 -1.46 14.44 -4.48
CA ASP A 117 -0.76 14.34 -5.77
C ASP A 117 -1.49 13.45 -6.79
N GLY A 118 -2.70 13.00 -6.46
CA GLY A 118 -3.50 12.07 -7.25
C GLY A 118 -3.11 10.59 -7.11
N SER A 119 -2.14 10.26 -6.24
CA SER A 119 -1.70 8.89 -6.00
C SER A 119 -2.62 8.12 -5.05
N GLY A 120 -2.69 6.82 -5.24
CA GLY A 120 -3.47 5.89 -4.43
C GLY A 120 -2.60 4.74 -3.97
N THR A 121 -2.50 4.54 -2.66
CA THR A 121 -1.76 3.44 -2.04
C THR A 121 -2.63 2.72 -1.02
N LEU A 122 -2.49 1.40 -0.95
CA LEU A 122 -3.04 0.56 0.11
C LEU A 122 -1.89 -0.10 0.86
N VAL A 123 -1.79 0.18 2.15
CA VAL A 123 -0.97 -0.55 3.09
C VAL A 123 -1.85 -1.57 3.79
N ASN A 124 -1.38 -2.81 3.86
CA ASN A 124 -2.08 -3.90 4.51
C ASN A 124 -1.11 -4.74 5.36
N THR A 125 -1.48 -5.02 6.60
CA THR A 125 -0.64 -5.76 7.55
C THR A 125 -1.32 -7.06 7.97
N ALA A 126 -0.57 -8.14 8.08
CA ALA A 126 -1.04 -9.39 8.66
C ALA A 126 -0.10 -9.88 9.76
N LYS A 127 -0.65 -10.62 10.72
CA LYS A 127 0.12 -11.37 11.72
C LYS A 127 -0.61 -12.63 12.14
N SER A 128 0.13 -13.57 12.69
CA SER A 128 -0.43 -14.78 13.25
C SER A 128 0.04 -15.02 14.68
N THR A 129 -0.82 -15.67 15.46
CA THR A 129 -0.55 -16.00 16.86
C THR A 129 -1.10 -17.38 17.21
N THR A 130 -0.49 -18.00 18.21
CA THR A 130 -1.12 -19.01 19.07
C THR A 130 -1.22 -18.43 20.49
N ASN A 131 -1.50 -19.25 21.50
CA ASN A 131 -1.47 -18.79 22.89
C ASN A 131 -0.04 -18.50 23.40
N THR A 132 0.99 -19.08 22.78
CA THR A 132 2.39 -18.93 23.21
C THR A 132 3.34 -18.43 22.12
N LEU A 133 2.92 -18.41 20.86
CA LEU A 133 3.73 -17.98 19.72
C LEU A 133 3.10 -16.78 19.04
N GLN A 134 3.94 -15.90 18.50
CA GLN A 134 3.52 -14.76 17.71
C GLN A 134 4.52 -14.55 16.58
N SER A 135 4.02 -14.30 15.38
CA SER A 135 4.85 -13.87 14.27
C SER A 135 5.18 -12.38 14.35
N ASN A 136 6.22 -11.98 13.64
CA ASN A 136 6.36 -10.58 13.24
C ASN A 136 5.18 -10.15 12.36
N GLU A 137 4.94 -8.85 12.32
CA GLU A 137 3.95 -8.26 11.42
C GLU A 137 4.49 -8.26 9.98
N ALA A 138 3.72 -8.83 9.06
CA ALA A 138 3.99 -8.80 7.64
C ALA A 138 3.22 -7.64 7.01
N LYS A 139 3.94 -6.59 6.64
CA LYS A 139 3.40 -5.41 5.95
C LYS A 139 3.61 -5.56 4.45
N ASP A 140 2.56 -5.30 3.69
CA ASP A 140 2.58 -5.17 2.25
C ASP A 140 2.03 -3.80 1.84
N THR A 141 2.54 -3.24 0.74
CA THR A 141 2.13 -1.92 0.23
C THR A 141 1.98 -2.01 -1.28
N VAL A 142 0.80 -1.64 -1.77
CA VAL A 142 0.46 -1.63 -3.19
C VAL A 142 0.12 -0.21 -3.63
N THR A 143 0.75 0.23 -4.73
CA THR A 143 0.39 1.46 -5.42
C THR A 143 -0.64 1.13 -6.48
N VAL A 144 -1.89 1.52 -6.26
CA VAL A 144 -3.01 1.29 -7.19
C VAL A 144 -3.16 2.43 -8.21
N LYS A 145 -2.57 3.59 -7.90
CA LYS A 145 -2.50 4.72 -8.83
C LYS A 145 -1.24 5.54 -8.55
N GLU A 146 -0.44 5.73 -9.59
CA GLU A 146 0.75 6.58 -9.54
C GLU A 146 0.38 8.06 -9.36
N SER A 147 1.32 8.83 -8.80
CA SER A 147 1.15 10.28 -8.69
C SER A 147 0.98 10.92 -10.07
N SER A 148 0.05 11.86 -10.16
CA SER A 148 -0.23 12.60 -11.39
C SER A 148 0.53 13.92 -11.44
N ILE A 149 1.05 14.40 -10.30
CA ILE A 149 1.82 15.64 -10.22
C ILE A 149 2.95 15.50 -9.21
N THR A 150 4.12 16.04 -9.54
CA THR A 150 5.24 16.18 -8.61
C THR A 150 5.86 17.56 -8.75
N LYS A 151 6.40 18.10 -7.65
CA LYS A 151 7.20 19.32 -7.65
C LYS A 151 8.52 19.03 -6.94
N ALA A 152 9.61 19.37 -7.59
CA ALA A 152 10.95 19.27 -7.03
C ALA A 152 11.68 20.59 -7.22
N GLY A 153 12.56 20.94 -6.28
CA GLY A 153 13.41 22.11 -6.41
C GLY A 153 14.66 22.03 -5.56
N THR A 154 15.67 22.79 -5.95
CA THR A 154 16.97 22.87 -5.28
C THR A 154 17.38 24.33 -5.11
N TYR A 155 17.93 24.63 -3.94
CA TYR A 155 18.50 25.95 -3.66
C TYR A 155 19.97 25.99 -4.09
N ASP A 156 20.31 26.98 -4.92
CA ASP A 156 21.68 27.30 -5.31
C ASP A 156 22.22 28.40 -4.41
N ALA A 157 23.21 28.05 -3.59
CA ALA A 157 23.83 28.96 -2.62
C ALA A 157 24.71 30.03 -3.27
N ALA A 158 25.23 29.82 -4.49
CA ALA A 158 26.08 30.79 -5.18
C ALA A 158 25.26 31.92 -5.79
N THR A 159 24.08 31.59 -6.32
CA THR A 159 23.17 32.56 -6.95
C THR A 159 22.06 33.04 -6.00
N HIS A 160 21.92 32.40 -4.84
CA HIS A 160 20.82 32.61 -3.89
C HIS A 160 19.44 32.40 -4.52
N ARG A 161 19.31 31.40 -5.40
CA ARG A 161 18.07 31.12 -6.18
C ARG A 161 17.55 29.71 -5.97
N ILE A 162 16.26 29.53 -6.20
CA ILE A 162 15.62 28.21 -6.23
C ILE A 162 15.37 27.84 -7.69
N ASN A 163 15.91 26.71 -8.12
CA ASN A 163 15.53 26.07 -9.38
C ASN A 163 14.46 25.03 -9.06
N TRP A 164 13.33 25.06 -9.75
CA TRP A 164 12.26 24.10 -9.51
C TRP A 164 11.64 23.60 -10.81
N VAL A 165 11.06 22.41 -10.74
CA VAL A 165 10.36 21.73 -11.82
C VAL A 165 9.05 21.18 -11.26
N ILE A 166 7.94 21.48 -11.93
CA ILE A 166 6.68 20.76 -11.75
C ILE A 166 6.54 19.78 -12.91
N THR A 167 6.32 18.51 -12.59
CA THR A 167 6.04 17.46 -13.57
C THR A 167 4.59 17.04 -13.42
N VAL A 168 3.84 17.09 -14.51
CA VAL A 168 2.48 16.56 -14.60
C VAL A 168 2.49 15.33 -15.48
N LYS A 169 1.95 14.23 -14.97
CA LYS A 169 1.79 12.96 -15.68
C LYS A 169 0.31 12.78 -16.01
N ASN A 170 0.02 12.43 -17.25
CA ASN A 170 -1.32 12.00 -17.66
C ASN A 170 -1.25 10.63 -18.34
N PRO A 171 -1.15 9.54 -17.56
CA PRO A 171 -1.07 8.20 -18.12
C PRO A 171 -2.36 7.73 -18.80
N GLY A 172 -3.49 8.45 -18.64
CA GLY A 172 -4.82 7.99 -19.05
C GLY A 172 -5.60 8.90 -20.00
N GLY A 173 -5.05 10.01 -20.51
CA GLY A 173 -5.81 10.85 -21.43
C GLY A 173 -5.23 12.24 -21.74
N ASP A 174 -6.15 13.15 -22.05
CA ASP A 174 -5.88 14.56 -22.37
C ASP A 174 -5.91 15.43 -21.09
N LEU A 175 -5.09 16.47 -21.05
CA LEU A 175 -5.06 17.48 -19.99
C LEU A 175 -5.92 18.71 -20.32
N ALA A 176 -6.66 18.69 -21.43
CA ALA A 176 -7.56 19.78 -21.80
C ALA A 176 -8.54 20.14 -20.65
N GLY A 177 -8.62 21.43 -20.34
CA GLY A 177 -9.48 21.97 -19.27
C GLY A 177 -8.87 21.90 -17.87
N TYR A 178 -7.68 21.31 -17.69
CA TYR A 178 -6.96 21.35 -16.42
C TYR A 178 -6.03 22.56 -16.34
N THR A 179 -5.86 23.08 -15.12
CA THR A 179 -4.93 24.18 -14.81
C THR A 179 -3.97 23.72 -13.73
N VAL A 180 -2.68 23.98 -13.93
CA VAL A 180 -1.64 23.81 -12.92
C VAL A 180 -1.39 25.17 -12.31
N THR A 181 -1.53 25.29 -10.99
CA THR A 181 -1.28 26.53 -10.27
C THR A 181 -0.15 26.31 -9.28
N ASP A 182 0.85 27.19 -9.32
CA ASP A 182 1.94 27.23 -8.34
C ASP A 182 1.81 28.49 -7.49
N THR A 183 1.27 28.36 -6.29
CA THR A 183 1.06 29.50 -5.40
C THR A 183 2.27 29.71 -4.50
N GLN A 184 2.91 30.87 -4.61
CA GLN A 184 3.99 31.25 -3.70
C GLN A 184 3.44 31.72 -2.35
N VAL A 185 3.93 31.13 -1.25
CA VAL A 185 3.54 31.49 0.13
C VAL A 185 4.26 32.76 0.61
N THR A 186 5.39 33.09 -0.02
CA THR A 186 6.12 34.34 0.17
C THR A 186 6.47 34.87 -1.21
N GLN A 187 6.26 36.16 -1.45
CA GLN A 187 6.52 36.76 -2.75
C GLN A 187 8.02 36.71 -3.05
N LEU A 188 8.40 35.81 -3.96
CA LEU A 188 9.74 35.73 -4.53
C LEU A 188 9.70 36.28 -5.95
N ASP A 189 10.77 36.95 -6.35
CA ASP A 189 10.96 37.37 -7.73
C ASP A 189 11.28 36.14 -8.60
N ILE A 190 10.63 36.05 -9.76
CA ILE A 190 11.00 35.09 -10.80
C ILE A 190 12.18 35.67 -11.57
N VAL A 191 13.31 34.98 -11.55
CA VAL A 191 14.50 35.39 -12.28
C VAL A 191 14.80 34.39 -13.39
N GLY A 192 14.61 34.84 -14.64
CA GLY A 192 14.71 34.00 -15.84
C GLY A 192 13.36 33.52 -16.34
N ASP A 193 13.37 32.89 -17.51
CA ASP A 193 12.13 32.44 -18.16
C ASP A 193 11.65 31.09 -17.61
N VAL A 194 10.34 30.88 -17.62
CA VAL A 194 9.70 29.61 -17.28
C VAL A 194 9.39 28.86 -18.57
N THR A 195 9.84 27.62 -18.70
CA THR A 195 9.59 26.80 -19.90
C THR A 195 8.60 25.68 -19.60
N LEU A 196 7.63 25.52 -20.49
CA LEU A 196 6.79 24.33 -20.55
C LEU A 196 7.42 23.35 -21.53
N LYS A 197 7.68 22.13 -21.07
CA LYS A 197 8.26 21.06 -21.89
C LYS A 197 7.36 19.84 -21.95
N ARG A 198 7.39 19.14 -23.07
CA ARG A 198 6.84 17.78 -23.17
C ARG A 198 7.76 16.78 -22.47
N ALA A 199 7.28 15.54 -22.33
CA ALA A 199 8.05 14.44 -21.75
C ALA A 199 9.35 14.13 -22.52
N ASP A 200 9.40 14.43 -23.82
CA ASP A 200 10.59 14.30 -24.67
C ASP A 200 11.52 15.53 -24.62
N GLU A 201 11.34 16.39 -23.61
CA GLU A 201 12.08 17.63 -23.37
C GLU A 201 11.86 18.76 -24.39
N THR A 202 11.03 18.54 -25.40
CA THR A 202 10.70 19.58 -26.38
C THR A 202 10.01 20.76 -25.70
N VAL A 203 10.57 21.96 -25.87
CA VAL A 203 9.95 23.20 -25.38
C VAL A 203 8.70 23.51 -26.19
N VAL A 204 7.56 23.58 -25.51
CA VAL A 204 6.27 23.94 -26.09
C VAL A 204 6.09 25.45 -26.10
N THR A 205 6.41 26.08 -24.96
CA THR A 205 6.33 27.52 -24.79
C THR A 205 7.31 27.98 -23.71
N THR A 206 7.66 29.26 -23.80
CA THR A 206 8.50 29.96 -22.84
C THR A 206 7.72 31.19 -22.38
N ILE A 207 7.47 31.29 -21.09
CA ILE A 207 6.88 32.45 -20.44
C ILE A 207 8.03 33.30 -19.92
N ILE A 208 8.11 34.55 -20.38
CA ILE A 208 9.16 35.47 -19.97
C ILE A 208 9.00 35.74 -18.47
N GLY A 209 10.10 35.72 -17.70
CA GLY A 209 10.05 35.79 -16.24
C GLY A 209 9.24 36.96 -15.69
N ASN A 210 9.31 38.13 -16.34
CA ASN A 210 8.56 39.32 -15.96
C ASN A 210 7.03 39.18 -16.11
N ASP A 211 6.58 38.32 -17.02
CA ASP A 211 5.15 38.13 -17.33
C ASP A 211 4.53 36.97 -16.55
N PHE A 212 5.36 36.12 -15.93
CA PHE A 212 4.92 34.93 -15.19
C PHE A 212 4.11 35.29 -13.95
N LEU A 213 4.50 36.33 -13.20
CA LEU A 213 3.79 36.75 -11.99
C LEU A 213 2.46 37.47 -12.27
N THR A 214 2.25 37.95 -13.50
CA THR A 214 1.03 38.69 -13.89
C THR A 214 0.00 37.84 -14.61
N ASN A 215 0.43 36.76 -15.29
CA ASN A 215 -0.42 35.96 -16.18
C ASN A 215 -0.31 34.43 -15.96
N GLY A 216 0.54 33.97 -15.02
CA GLY A 216 0.82 32.55 -14.75
C GLY A 216 -0.04 31.91 -13.67
#